data_AF-A0A949JPW3-F1
#
_entry.id   AF-A0A949JPW3-F1
#
_cell.length_a   1.000
_cell.length_b   1.000
_cell.length_c   1.000
_cell.angle_alpha   90.00
_cell.angle_beta   90.00
_cell.angle_gamma   90.00
#
_symmetry.space_group_name_H-M   'P 1'
#
loop_
_entity.id
_entity.type
_entity.pdbx_description
1 polymer ?
#
loop_
_entity_poly.entity_id
_entity_poly.type
_entity_poly.pdbx_seq_one_letter_code
_entity_poly.pdbx_strand_id
1 'polypeptide(L)' 'MRPVRLAAFAVIMTCTAVLLPAAELTLDEALAMARGNSYSLRRVHLDLGATSAALEQARAERLPEISLRATSTYLTNPQ' A
#
# COMPACT_ATOMS: atom_id res chain seq x y z
N MET A 1 15.60 -29.88 29.24
CA MET A 1 14.41 -29.02 29.06
C MET A 1 14.88 -27.58 28.99
N ARG A 2 14.76 -26.95 27.81
CA ARG A 2 15.51 -25.73 27.44
C ARG A 2 14.74 -24.47 27.86
N PRO A 3 15.32 -23.57 28.69
CA PRO A 3 14.65 -22.39 29.26
C PRO A 3 14.17 -21.38 28.20
N VAL A 4 14.73 -21.45 26.99
CA VAL A 4 14.38 -20.62 25.83
C VAL A 4 12.91 -20.79 25.40
N ARG A 5 12.33 -21.98 25.57
CA ARG A 5 10.92 -22.23 25.20
C ARG A 5 9.94 -21.55 26.17
N LEU A 6 10.30 -21.42 27.44
CA LEU A 6 9.47 -20.77 28.46
C LEU A 6 9.46 -19.24 28.28
N ALA A 7 10.60 -18.65 27.92
CA ALA A 7 10.68 -17.22 27.61
C ALA A 7 9.86 -16.84 26.37
N ALA A 8 9.87 -17.68 25.32
CA ALA A 8 9.07 -17.44 24.12
C ALA A 8 7.55 -17.48 24.39
N PHE A 9 7.09 -18.40 25.25
CA PHE A 9 5.68 -18.44 25.65
C PHE A 9 5.26 -17.23 26.50
N ALA A 10 6.14 -16.76 27.39
CA ALA A 10 5.85 -15.59 28.23
C ALA A 10 5.71 -14.29 27.41
N VAL A 11 6.52 -14.10 26.36
CA VAL A 11 6.45 -12.92 25.47
C VAL A 11 5.17 -12.91 24.63
N ILE A 12 4.68 -14.08 24.21
CA ILE A 12 3.42 -14.20 23.47
C ILE A 12 2.22 -13.90 24.39
N MET A 13 2.30 -14.31 25.66
CA MET A 13 1.23 -14.10 26.65
C MET A 13 1.11 -12.64 27.12
N THR A 14 2.23 -11.91 27.26
CA THR A 14 2.17 -10.48 27.63
C THR A 14 1.67 -9.59 26.48
N CYS A 15 1.80 -10.04 25.23
CA CYS A 15 1.32 -9.29 24.07
C CYS A 15 -0.23 -9.27 23.96
N THR A 16 -0.92 -10.25 24.54
CA THR A 16 -2.39 -10.34 24.45
C THR A 16 -3.13 -9.50 25.50
N ALA A 17 -2.46 -9.05 26.58
CA ALA A 17 -3.10 -8.26 27.64
C ALA A 17 -3.08 -6.74 27.39
N VAL A 18 -2.33 -6.24 26.40
CA VAL A 18 -2.12 -4.81 26.15
C VAL A 18 -3.06 -4.22 25.07
N LEU A 19 -3.99 -5.01 24.52
CA LEU A 19 -4.77 -4.58 23.34
C LEU A 19 -6.24 -4.18 23.59
N LEU A 20 -6.76 -4.23 24.82
CA LEU A 20 -8.14 -3.76 25.07
C LEU A 20 -8.25 -2.94 26.36
N PRO A 21 -8.01 -1.62 26.32
CA PRO A 21 -8.94 -0.74 26.99
C PRO A 21 -10.24 -0.82 26.19
N ALA A 22 -11.23 -1.56 26.70
CA ALA A 22 -12.61 -1.39 26.28
C ALA A 22 -13.07 -0.01 26.79
N ALA A 23 -12.57 1.05 26.14
CA ALA A 23 -13.13 2.37 26.30
C ALA A 23 -14.55 2.30 25.73
N GLU A 24 -15.53 2.73 26.53
CA GLU A 24 -16.91 3.01 26.09
C GLU A 24 -16.84 4.17 25.07
N LEU A 25 -16.35 3.87 23.87
CA LEU A 25 -16.32 4.81 22.76
C LEU A 25 -17.77 5.06 22.37
N THR A 26 -18.13 6.33 22.25
CA THR A 26 -19.42 6.67 21.64
C THR A 26 -19.46 6.12 20.20
N LEU A 27 -20.66 5.82 19.70
CA LEU A 27 -20.82 5.29 18.35
C LEU A 27 -20.13 6.17 17.29
N ASP A 28 -20.16 7.49 17.47
CA ASP A 28 -19.53 8.46 16.59
C ASP A 28 -18.00 8.38 16.64
N GLU A 29 -17.41 8.21 17.82
CA GLU A 29 -15.96 8.03 17.98
C GLU A 29 -15.49 6.70 17.38
N ALA A 30 -16.27 5.62 17.59
CA ALA A 30 -16.01 4.33 16.99
C ALA A 30 -16.08 4.39 15.45
N LEU A 31 -17.06 5.11 14.90
CA LEU A 31 -17.18 5.35 13.46
C LEU A 31 -16.05 6.21 12.91
N ALA A 32 -15.65 7.27 13.61
CA ALA A 32 -14.53 8.13 13.22
C ALA A 32 -13.22 7.34 13.18
N MET A 33 -12.97 6.52 14.20
CA MET A 33 -11.79 5.67 14.29
C MET A 33 -11.80 4.56 13.24
N ALA A 34 -12.97 3.94 12.99
CA ALA A 34 -13.13 2.95 11.94
C ALA A 34 -12.93 3.57 10.56
N ARG A 35 -13.43 4.78 10.28
CA ARG A 35 -13.22 5.47 9.00
C ARG A 35 -11.74 5.79 8.76
N GLY A 36 -11.04 6.28 9.79
CA GLY A 36 -9.61 6.60 9.69
C GLY A 36 -8.72 5.36 9.47
N ASN A 37 -9.09 4.21 10.03
CA ASN A 37 -8.29 2.98 9.97
C ASN A 37 -8.83 1.92 8.99
N SER A 38 -9.97 2.18 8.35
CA SER A 38 -10.61 1.20 7.47
C SER A 38 -9.74 0.94 6.25
N TYR A 39 -9.21 -0.28 6.19
CA TYR A 39 -8.45 -0.78 5.04
C TYR A 39 -9.29 -0.74 3.75
N SER A 40 -10.60 -1.03 3.83
CA SER A 40 -11.47 -1.01 2.66
C SER A 40 -11.66 0.39 2.10
N LEU A 41 -11.82 1.41 2.96
CA LEU A 41 -11.92 2.80 2.51
C LEU A 41 -10.60 3.28 1.89
N ARG A 42 -9.47 2.93 2.50
CA ARG A 42 -8.15 3.23 1.93
C ARG A 42 -7.96 2.57 0.57
N ARG A 43 -8.37 1.31 0.43
CA ARG A 43 -8.29 0.58 -0.85
C ARG A 43 -9.13 1.24 -1.92
N VAL A 44 -10.38 1.61 -1.62
CA VAL A 44 -11.25 2.33 -2.57
C VAL A 44 -10.62 3.66 -2.99
N HIS A 45 -10.01 4.40 -2.06
CA HIS A 45 -9.34 5.66 -2.40
C HIS A 45 -8.15 5.45 -3.35
N LEU A 46 -7.36 4.40 -3.13
CA LEU A 46 -6.27 4.02 -4.04
C LEU A 46 -6.79 3.58 -5.41
N ASP A 47 -7.86 2.78 -5.45
CA ASP A 47 -8.48 2.32 -6.69
C ASP A 47 -9.05 3.49 -7.51
N LEU A 48 -9.62 4.51 -6.85
CA LEU A 48 -10.07 5.74 -7.51
C LEU A 48 -8.90 6.51 -8.13
N GLY A 49 -7.78 6.64 -7.41
CA GLY A 49 -6.58 7.27 -7.93
C GLY A 49 -6.02 6.51 -9.15
N ALA A 50 -5.91 5.19 -9.06
CA ALA A 50 -5.47 4.36 -10.18
C ALA A 50 -6.39 4.49 -11.40
N THR A 51 -7.71 4.54 -11.19
CA THR A 51 -8.68 4.72 -12.27
C THR A 51 -8.55 6.08 -12.94
N SER A 52 -8.32 7.16 -12.18
CA SER A 52 -8.08 8.49 -12.76
C SER A 52 -6.80 8.53 -13.60
N ALA A 53 -5.72 7.89 -13.13
CA ALA A 53 -4.47 7.81 -13.88
C ALA A 53 -4.64 7.00 -15.18
N ALA A 54 -5.36 5.88 -15.12
CA ALA A 54 -5.67 5.07 -16.30
C ALA A 54 -6.51 5.85 -17.33
N LEU A 55 -7.45 6.67 -16.87
CA LEU A 55 -8.27 7.51 -17.74
C LEU A 55 -7.45 8.61 -18.42
N GLU A 56 -6.54 9.27 -17.69
CA GLU A 56 -5.61 10.24 -18.26
C GLU A 56 -4.64 9.59 -19.25
N GLN A 57 -4.15 8.39 -18.95
CA GLN A 57 -3.32 7.62 -19.88
C GLN A 57 -4.08 7.26 -21.16
N ALA A 58 -5.31 6.77 -21.05
CA ALA A 58 -6.17 6.46 -22.21
C ALA A 58 -6.49 7.72 -23.04
N ARG A 59 -6.52 8.90 -22.42
CA ARG A 59 -6.64 10.18 -23.14
C ARG A 59 -5.34 10.54 -23.86
N ALA A 60 -4.20 10.39 -23.20
CA ALA A 60 -2.88 10.64 -23.79
C ALA A 60 -2.60 9.73 -24.99
N GLU A 61 -3.01 8.46 -24.94
CA GLU A 61 -2.92 7.51 -26.07
C GLU A 61 -3.71 7.94 -27.31
N ARG A 62 -4.72 8.82 -27.17
CA ARG A 62 -5.44 9.38 -28.32
C ARG A 62 -4.71 10.56 -28.96
N LEU A 63 -3.65 11.05 -28.33
CA LEU A 63 -2.83 12.14 -28.84
C LEU A 63 -1.55 11.56 -29.46
N PRO A 64 -0.97 12.24 -30.46
CA PRO A 64 0.32 11.83 -30.98
C PRO A 64 1.40 11.93 -29.90
N GLU A 65 2.20 10.88 -29.74
CA GLU A 65 3.36 10.89 -28.86
C GLU A 65 4.45 11.76 -29.48
N ILE A 66 4.95 12.74 -28.73
CA ILE A 66 6.15 13.51 -29.09
C ILE A 66 7.25 13.10 -28.11
N SER A 67 8.25 12.37 -28.59
CA SER A 67 9.42 11.97 -27.80
C SER A 67 10.73 12.30 -28.52
N LEU A 68 11.75 12.67 -27.74
CA LEU A 68 13.09 12.96 -28.23
C LEU A 68 13.99 11.74 -27.97
N ARG A 69 14.53 11.15 -29.04
CA ARG A 69 15.43 9.99 -28.93
C ARG A 69 16.73 10.27 -29.69
N ALA A 70 17.86 10.11 -28.99
CA ALA A 70 19.19 10.09 -29.62
C ALA A 70 19.61 8.62 -29.82
N THR A 71 20.10 8.28 -31.00
CA THR A 71 20.62 6.94 -31.30
C THR A 71 21.95 7.08 -32.01
N SER A 72 22.96 6.36 -31.54
CA SER A 72 24.29 6.28 -32.16
C SER A 72 24.54 4.82 -32.50
N THR A 73 24.82 4.54 -33.77
CA THR A 73 25.09 3.20 -34.27
C THR A 73 26.45 3.19 -34.94
N TYR A 74 27.35 2.31 -34.51
CA TYR A 74 28.64 2.06 -35.16
C TYR A 74 28.63 0.65 -35.75
N LEU A 75 28.56 0.55 -37.08
CA LEU A 75 28.74 -0.70 -37.80
C LEU A 75 30.15 -0.71 -38.37
N THR A 76 31.04 -1.52 -37.79
CA THR A 76 32.30 -1.88 -38.42
C THR A 76 32.08 -3.16 -39.22
N ASN A 77 32.29 -3.11 -40.54
CA ASN A 77 32.24 -4.29 -41.40
C ASN A 77 33.68 -4.74 -41.68
N PRO A 78 34.20 -5.77 -40.99
CA PRO A 78 35.44 -6.41 -41.38
C PRO A 78 35.17 -7.33 -42.57
N GLN A 79 35.53 -6.88 -43.76
CA GLN A 79 35.71 -7.74 -44.95
C GLN A 79 37.15 -8.27 -44.95
#